data_AF-A0AAE1MUV9-F1
#
_entry.id   AF-A0AAE1MUV9-F1
#
_cell.length_a   1.000
_cell.length_b   1.000
_cell.length_c   1.000
_cell.angle_alpha   90.00
_cell.angle_beta   90.00
_cell.angle_gamma   90.00
#
_symmetry.space_group_name_H-M   'P 1'
#
loop_
_entity.id
_entity.type
_entity.pdbx_description
1 polymer ?
#
loop_
_entity_poly.entity_id
_entity_poly.type
_entity_poly.pdbx_seq_one_letter_code
_entity_poly.pdbx_strand_id
1 'polypeptide(L)'
;MVPRFGFLLLFLLIFSLFLNSESKCKKGCELALASYYIWPGLLDITNLPQIMNSPVLQTIQDIISYNKDQLLSENYVETEARVKVPFPCDCIDGEFLGYVFEYQIQKGDTYTLIANQNYANLTTVSMLESVNRYSPENIPESGKLNVTVNCSCGDIKISKEYGLFVTYPLRAEDSLDSIANMTGLHQELLQRYNPGVDFNKGSGLVYIPGKDQNGVFTPLPRSKGLTISLLRKLLICWMLWKEKEKLLSEELVVYSAQTGNDSNGPPAAASITVEKSVEFSYEELALATHNFSMANKIGEGGFGAVYYAELRGEKAAVKKMKSEDTKEFLAELKVLANVHHLNLVRLIGYCVKKHFLFLVYEYIDNGNLNEHLRDPGREPLPWSMRVRIALDSARGLEYIHEHTVPAYVHRDIKPANILIDRDFHAKVADFGLTKLIEVGRSSYLSEHLAGTFGYIPLQNDWSFKTDVYAFGVVLYELISAKEAVLSVGEAGSEAKTLVSLFEEALKQPNPEKRLLKLVDPRLEGEYTFDSIYKMVQLAKACTEEKPARRPSMRSVVVSLMTILSSIG
;
A
#
# COMPACT_ATOMS: atom_id res chain seq x y z
N MET A 1 11.38 40.19 -35.55
CA MET A 1 11.47 39.70 -36.94
C MET A 1 12.29 38.40 -36.91
N VAL A 2 11.61 37.27 -37.19
CA VAL A 2 12.01 35.89 -37.64
C VAL A 2 13.51 35.50 -37.63
N PRO A 3 13.93 34.24 -37.32
CA PRO A 3 13.29 33.19 -36.50
C PRO A 3 14.24 32.43 -35.52
N ARG A 4 13.63 31.87 -34.47
CA ARG A 4 14.11 30.69 -33.74
C ARG A 4 13.71 29.43 -34.52
N PHE A 5 14.63 28.77 -35.21
CA PHE A 5 14.36 27.44 -35.81
C PHE A 5 15.56 26.47 -35.83
N GLY A 6 16.66 26.78 -35.13
CA GLY A 6 17.85 25.91 -35.09
C GLY A 6 17.94 24.96 -33.87
N PHE A 7 17.28 25.27 -32.76
CA PHE A 7 17.53 24.56 -31.49
C PHE A 7 16.62 23.36 -31.21
N LEU A 8 15.51 23.22 -31.94
CA LEU A 8 14.55 22.14 -31.73
C LEU A 8 15.06 20.77 -32.23
N LEU A 9 15.97 20.76 -33.21
CA LEU A 9 16.54 19.52 -33.73
C LEU A 9 17.67 18.96 -32.85
N LEU A 10 18.39 19.81 -32.12
CA LEU A 10 19.47 19.36 -31.21
C LEU A 10 18.90 18.86 -29.86
N PHE A 11 17.74 19.38 -29.45
CA PHE A 11 17.07 18.99 -28.20
C PHE A 11 16.42 17.59 -28.28
N LEU A 12 16.04 17.12 -29.48
CA LEU A 12 15.48 15.78 -29.69
C LEU A 12 16.55 14.66 -29.65
N LEU A 13 17.84 15.00 -29.76
CA LEU A 13 18.94 14.04 -29.72
C LEU A 13 19.54 13.85 -28.31
N ILE A 14 19.28 14.78 -27.37
CA ILE A 14 19.82 14.71 -26.01
C ILE A 14 18.76 14.19 -25.01
N PHE A 15 17.48 14.19 -25.38
CA PHE A 15 16.38 13.67 -24.55
C PHE A 15 16.36 12.12 -24.42
N SER A 16 17.27 11.42 -25.09
CA SER A 16 17.41 9.95 -25.03
C SER A 16 18.39 9.47 -23.96
N LEU A 17 19.02 10.37 -23.19
CA LEU A 17 19.96 10.00 -22.14
C LEU A 17 19.53 10.67 -20.84
N PHE A 18 19.25 9.83 -19.83
CA PHE A 18 18.98 10.16 -18.43
C PHE A 18 17.50 10.35 -18.01
N LEU A 19 16.72 9.29 -18.22
CA LEU A 19 15.62 8.87 -17.34
C LEU A 19 15.73 7.35 -17.21
N ASN A 20 16.16 6.78 -16.08
CA ASN A 20 16.07 5.32 -15.86
C ASN A 20 15.78 4.99 -14.39
N SER A 21 14.49 4.91 -14.08
CA SER A 21 13.92 3.75 -13.38
C SER A 21 12.78 3.31 -14.27
N GLU A 22 13.09 2.45 -15.25
CA GLU A 22 12.13 2.03 -16.27
C GLU A 22 11.10 1.07 -15.64
N SER A 23 9.82 1.46 -15.65
CA SER A 23 8.75 0.49 -15.48
C SER A 23 8.84 -0.53 -16.61
N LYS A 24 8.83 -1.83 -16.27
CA LYS A 24 8.97 -2.91 -17.27
C LYS A 24 7.75 -3.00 -18.17
N CYS A 25 6.58 -2.59 -17.67
CA CYS A 25 5.38 -2.35 -18.46
C CYS A 25 4.79 -0.96 -18.17
N LYS A 26 3.98 -0.43 -19.09
CA LYS A 26 3.27 0.86 -18.93
C LYS A 26 1.77 0.76 -19.14
N LYS A 27 1.33 -0.19 -19.96
CA LYS A 27 -0.06 -0.45 -20.28
C LYS A 27 -0.22 -1.92 -20.65
N GLY A 28 -1.32 -2.51 -20.21
CA GLY A 28 -1.78 -3.81 -20.67
C GLY A 28 -2.50 -3.75 -22.02
N CYS A 29 -3.16 -4.84 -22.37
CA CYS A 29 -3.96 -5.01 -23.57
C CYS A 29 -5.34 -5.56 -23.18
N GLU A 30 -6.36 -5.14 -23.93
CA GLU A 30 -7.76 -5.46 -23.61
C GLU A 30 -8.06 -6.97 -23.63
N LEU A 31 -7.22 -7.75 -24.33
CA LEU A 31 -7.42 -9.17 -24.53
C LEU A 31 -6.08 -9.92 -24.64
N ALA A 32 -5.97 -10.99 -23.86
CA ALA A 32 -5.04 -12.08 -24.01
C ALA A 32 -5.81 -13.41 -24.00
N LEU A 33 -5.15 -14.49 -24.39
CA LEU A 33 -5.70 -15.84 -24.36
C LEU A 33 -4.86 -16.72 -23.43
N ALA A 34 -5.50 -17.60 -22.67
CA ALA A 34 -4.81 -18.63 -21.91
C ALA A 34 -4.95 -19.96 -22.64
N SER A 35 -3.85 -20.72 -22.78
CA SER A 35 -3.89 -22.09 -23.31
C SER A 35 -4.20 -23.07 -22.18
N TYR A 36 -5.48 -23.25 -21.89
CA TYR A 36 -5.97 -24.06 -20.78
C TYR A 36 -6.04 -25.53 -21.19
N TYR A 37 -5.38 -26.42 -20.45
CA TYR A 37 -5.41 -27.87 -20.71
C TYR A 37 -6.60 -28.54 -20.01
N ILE A 38 -7.38 -29.32 -20.75
CA ILE A 38 -8.54 -30.05 -20.23
C ILE A 38 -8.10 -31.43 -19.73
N TRP A 39 -8.06 -31.60 -18.41
CA TRP A 39 -7.72 -32.86 -17.75
C TRP A 39 -8.84 -33.90 -17.90
N PRO A 40 -8.53 -35.17 -18.22
CA PRO A 40 -9.51 -36.25 -18.23
C PRO A 40 -10.24 -36.37 -16.88
N GLY A 41 -11.57 -36.31 -16.92
CA GLY A 41 -12.43 -36.53 -15.75
C GLY A 41 -12.45 -35.42 -14.69
N LEU A 42 -11.78 -34.27 -14.92
CA LEU A 42 -11.56 -33.30 -13.84
C LEU A 42 -12.21 -31.92 -14.00
N LEU A 43 -12.90 -31.60 -15.10
CA LEU A 43 -13.73 -30.39 -15.20
C LEU A 43 -14.58 -30.43 -16.48
N ASP A 44 -15.89 -30.21 -16.36
CA ASP A 44 -16.72 -29.82 -17.51
C ASP A 44 -16.34 -28.38 -17.89
N ILE A 45 -16.04 -28.14 -19.17
CA ILE A 45 -15.66 -26.81 -19.68
C ILE A 45 -16.69 -25.74 -19.34
N THR A 46 -17.94 -26.15 -19.08
CA THR A 46 -19.04 -25.30 -18.61
C THR A 46 -18.74 -24.54 -17.31
N ASN A 47 -17.85 -25.05 -16.46
CA ASN A 47 -17.47 -24.40 -15.19
C ASN A 47 -16.31 -23.41 -15.32
N LEU A 48 -15.61 -23.40 -16.47
CA LEU A 48 -14.42 -22.56 -16.66
C LEU A 48 -14.71 -21.05 -16.59
N PRO A 49 -15.86 -20.53 -17.07
CA PRO A 49 -16.23 -19.13 -16.85
C PRO A 49 -16.43 -18.76 -15.37
N GLN A 50 -16.74 -19.73 -14.50
CA GLN A 50 -16.83 -19.49 -13.05
C GLN A 50 -15.44 -19.44 -12.40
N ILE A 51 -14.52 -20.30 -12.86
CA ILE A 51 -13.15 -20.39 -12.34
C ILE A 51 -12.29 -19.20 -12.78
N MET A 52 -12.35 -18.84 -14.06
CA MET A 52 -11.59 -17.75 -14.68
C MET A 52 -12.48 -16.54 -15.00
N ASN A 53 -13.43 -16.22 -14.11
CA ASN A 53 -14.37 -15.13 -14.31
C ASN A 53 -13.64 -13.78 -14.52
N SER A 54 -13.95 -13.10 -15.63
CA SER A 54 -13.37 -11.80 -15.96
C SER A 54 -14.30 -10.99 -16.86
N PRO A 55 -14.10 -9.66 -17.02
CA PRO A 55 -14.94 -8.83 -17.88
C PRO A 55 -15.09 -9.32 -19.33
N VAL A 56 -14.15 -10.12 -19.84
CA VAL A 56 -14.16 -10.68 -21.21
C VAL A 56 -14.53 -12.16 -21.27
N LEU A 57 -14.72 -12.80 -20.11
CA LEU A 57 -15.16 -14.19 -19.98
C LEU A 57 -16.31 -14.26 -18.96
N GLN A 58 -17.53 -14.23 -19.47
CA GLN A 58 -18.75 -14.30 -18.67
C GLN A 58 -19.52 -15.59 -18.93
N THR A 59 -19.38 -16.16 -20.13
CA THR A 59 -20.14 -17.33 -20.58
C THR A 59 -19.26 -18.33 -21.32
N ILE A 60 -19.73 -19.57 -21.43
CA ILE A 60 -19.05 -20.61 -22.22
C ILE A 60 -18.91 -20.22 -23.70
N GLN A 61 -19.82 -19.38 -24.22
CA GLN A 61 -19.76 -18.91 -25.60
C GLN A 61 -18.55 -18.03 -25.89
N ASP A 62 -18.03 -17.33 -24.87
CA ASP A 62 -16.80 -16.54 -25.02
C ASP A 62 -15.61 -17.47 -25.30
N ILE A 63 -15.57 -18.66 -24.69
CA ILE A 63 -14.54 -19.68 -24.93
C ILE A 63 -14.77 -20.33 -26.31
N ILE A 64 -16.01 -20.73 -26.61
CA ILE A 64 -16.36 -21.37 -27.91
C ILE A 64 -15.94 -20.49 -29.09
N SER A 65 -16.09 -19.16 -28.95
CA SER A 65 -15.76 -18.20 -30.00
C SER A 65 -14.30 -18.26 -30.49
N TYR A 66 -13.36 -18.69 -29.64
CA TYR A 66 -11.92 -18.81 -29.97
C TYR A 66 -11.46 -20.23 -30.32
N ASN A 67 -12.33 -21.23 -30.18
CA ASN A 67 -11.99 -22.66 -30.32
C ASN A 67 -12.87 -23.38 -31.35
N LYS A 68 -13.47 -22.65 -32.29
CA LYS A 68 -14.42 -23.20 -33.30
C LYS A 68 -13.86 -24.37 -34.11
N ASP A 69 -12.54 -24.44 -34.25
CA ASP A 69 -11.79 -25.47 -34.97
C ASP A 69 -11.55 -26.76 -34.17
N GLN A 70 -11.82 -26.76 -32.85
CA GLN A 70 -11.48 -27.84 -31.92
C GLN A 70 -12.70 -28.44 -31.20
N LEU A 71 -13.92 -28.00 -31.55
CA LEU A 71 -15.15 -28.42 -30.89
C LEU A 71 -15.88 -29.50 -31.69
N LEU A 72 -16.20 -30.62 -31.03
CA LEU A 72 -16.98 -31.73 -31.60
C LEU A 72 -18.51 -31.48 -31.51
N SER A 73 -18.97 -30.66 -30.55
CA SER A 73 -20.36 -30.16 -30.41
C SER A 73 -20.41 -28.91 -29.50
N GLU A 74 -21.57 -28.24 -29.38
CA GLU A 74 -21.74 -26.96 -28.63
C GLU A 74 -21.26 -27.00 -27.17
N ASN A 75 -21.06 -28.18 -26.55
CA ASN A 75 -20.61 -28.32 -25.17
C ASN A 75 -19.53 -29.40 -24.95
N TYR A 76 -18.96 -29.99 -26.00
CA TYR A 76 -18.01 -31.10 -25.84
C TYR A 76 -16.70 -30.85 -26.58
N VAL A 77 -15.62 -30.81 -25.81
CA VAL A 77 -14.23 -30.77 -26.28
C VAL A 77 -13.64 -32.15 -26.07
N GLU A 78 -12.75 -32.59 -26.97
CA GLU A 78 -11.96 -33.80 -26.73
C GLU A 78 -11.20 -33.67 -25.41
N THR A 79 -11.34 -34.67 -24.54
CA THR A 79 -10.51 -34.77 -23.34
C THR A 79 -9.04 -34.84 -23.77
N GLU A 80 -8.14 -34.22 -23.02
CA GLU A 80 -6.71 -34.08 -23.36
C GLU A 80 -6.38 -33.00 -24.42
N ALA A 81 -7.34 -32.14 -24.75
CA ALA A 81 -7.11 -30.96 -25.60
C ALA A 81 -6.76 -29.70 -24.80
N ARG A 82 -6.15 -28.72 -25.49
CA ARG A 82 -5.97 -27.34 -24.99
C ARG A 82 -7.03 -26.45 -25.60
N VAL A 83 -7.70 -25.63 -24.79
CA VAL A 83 -8.64 -24.60 -25.25
C VAL A 83 -8.09 -23.21 -24.95
N LYS A 84 -8.40 -22.27 -25.83
CA LYS A 84 -8.07 -20.85 -25.69
C LYS A 84 -9.14 -20.16 -24.85
N VAL A 85 -8.75 -19.62 -23.71
CA VAL A 85 -9.66 -18.95 -22.77
C VAL A 85 -9.35 -17.45 -22.77
N PRO A 86 -10.30 -16.57 -23.16
CA PRO A 86 -10.04 -15.14 -23.20
C PRO A 86 -9.97 -14.54 -21.78
N PHE A 87 -9.02 -13.63 -21.56
CA PHE A 87 -8.93 -12.86 -20.32
C PHE A 87 -8.27 -11.48 -20.57
N PRO A 88 -8.48 -10.48 -19.70
CA PRO A 88 -7.82 -9.19 -19.82
C PRO A 88 -6.33 -9.32 -19.49
N CYS A 89 -5.51 -8.36 -19.90
CA CYS A 89 -4.10 -8.35 -19.56
C CYS A 89 -3.71 -6.96 -19.08
N ASP A 90 -3.41 -6.80 -17.79
CA ASP A 90 -3.10 -5.52 -17.16
C ASP A 90 -1.59 -5.37 -16.90
N CYS A 91 -1.14 -4.14 -16.68
CA CYS A 91 0.21 -3.90 -16.17
C CYS A 91 0.11 -3.78 -14.65
N ILE A 92 0.51 -4.84 -13.94
CA ILE A 92 0.39 -4.96 -12.48
C ILE A 92 1.63 -4.29 -11.86
N ASP A 93 1.38 -3.28 -11.03
CA ASP A 93 2.39 -2.52 -10.27
C ASP A 93 3.55 -1.94 -11.11
N GLY A 94 3.37 -1.79 -12.43
CA GLY A 94 4.43 -1.34 -13.34
C GLY A 94 5.52 -2.37 -13.63
N GLU A 95 5.42 -3.58 -13.07
CA GLU A 95 6.48 -4.59 -13.06
C GLU A 95 6.28 -5.70 -14.10
N PHE A 96 5.06 -6.19 -14.28
CA PHE A 96 4.79 -7.26 -15.23
C PHE A 96 3.37 -7.22 -15.78
N LEU A 97 3.18 -7.89 -16.91
CA LEU A 97 1.88 -8.05 -17.54
C LEU A 97 1.18 -9.28 -16.97
N GLY A 98 -0.03 -9.11 -16.44
CA GLY A 98 -0.83 -10.19 -15.87
C GLY A 98 -2.27 -9.79 -15.59
N TYR A 99 -3.07 -10.74 -15.12
CA TYR A 99 -4.41 -10.49 -14.61
C TYR A 99 -4.65 -11.29 -13.34
N VAL A 100 -5.36 -10.70 -12.39
CA VAL A 100 -5.69 -11.31 -11.10
C VAL A 100 -7.14 -11.77 -11.12
N PHE A 101 -7.34 -13.08 -11.15
CA PHE A 101 -8.66 -13.70 -11.04
C PHE A 101 -9.06 -13.89 -9.58
N GLU A 102 -10.35 -13.75 -9.29
CA GLU A 102 -10.92 -14.04 -7.97
C GLU A 102 -11.50 -15.46 -7.97
N TYR A 103 -10.76 -16.41 -7.41
CA TYR A 103 -11.12 -17.82 -7.35
C TYR A 103 -11.91 -18.15 -6.07
N GLN A 104 -13.02 -18.86 -6.22
CA GLN A 104 -13.88 -19.29 -5.10
C GLN A 104 -13.40 -20.62 -4.52
N ILE A 105 -12.96 -20.59 -3.27
CA ILE A 105 -12.37 -21.75 -2.60
C ILE A 105 -13.44 -22.84 -2.38
N GLN A 106 -13.08 -24.05 -2.76
CA GLN A 106 -13.82 -25.29 -2.54
C GLN A 106 -13.18 -26.11 -1.41
N LYS A 107 -14.00 -26.95 -0.78
CA LYS A 107 -13.52 -27.85 0.26
C LYS A 107 -12.46 -28.82 -0.30
N GLY A 108 -11.28 -28.82 0.32
CA GLY A 108 -10.15 -29.66 -0.08
C GLY A 108 -9.19 -29.01 -1.08
N ASP A 109 -9.41 -27.73 -1.41
CA ASP A 109 -8.47 -26.98 -2.24
C ASP A 109 -7.10 -26.84 -1.57
N THR A 110 -6.06 -26.99 -2.39
CA THR A 110 -4.67 -26.68 -2.05
C THR A 110 -4.10 -25.77 -3.13
N TYR A 111 -3.05 -25.00 -2.85
CA TYR A 111 -2.42 -24.19 -3.90
C TYR A 111 -1.89 -25.04 -5.05
N THR A 112 -1.41 -26.25 -4.76
CA THR A 112 -1.01 -27.23 -5.78
C THR A 112 -2.18 -27.63 -6.66
N LEU A 113 -3.34 -27.93 -6.07
CA LEU A 113 -4.55 -28.27 -6.82
C LEU A 113 -5.00 -27.09 -7.70
N ILE A 114 -5.04 -25.89 -7.13
CA ILE A 114 -5.48 -24.68 -7.84
C ILE A 114 -4.52 -24.36 -8.98
N ALA A 115 -3.22 -24.29 -8.74
CA ALA A 115 -2.23 -23.95 -9.76
C ALA A 115 -2.17 -25.01 -10.87
N ASN A 116 -2.07 -26.28 -10.50
CA ASN A 116 -1.73 -27.34 -11.46
C ASN A 116 -2.97 -27.91 -12.16
N GLN A 117 -4.10 -28.00 -11.45
CA GLN A 117 -5.33 -28.58 -11.98
C GLN A 117 -6.34 -27.51 -12.39
N ASN A 118 -6.77 -26.64 -11.46
CA ASN A 118 -7.87 -25.69 -11.72
C ASN A 118 -7.47 -24.54 -12.64
N TYR A 119 -6.18 -24.18 -12.68
CA TYR A 119 -5.60 -23.20 -13.60
C TYR A 119 -4.66 -23.85 -14.62
N ALA A 120 -4.61 -25.19 -14.70
CA ALA A 120 -3.86 -25.93 -15.71
C ALA A 120 -2.40 -25.45 -15.93
N ASN A 121 -1.68 -25.15 -14.83
CA ASN A 121 -0.31 -24.61 -14.81
C ASN A 121 -0.14 -23.19 -15.40
N LEU A 122 -1.21 -22.40 -15.56
CA LEU A 122 -1.17 -20.99 -15.95
C LEU A 122 -0.61 -20.07 -14.85
N THR A 123 -0.54 -20.58 -13.64
CA THR A 123 0.08 -19.93 -12.48
C THR A 123 0.97 -20.93 -11.74
N THR A 124 1.66 -20.47 -10.70
CA THR A 124 2.50 -21.33 -9.86
C THR A 124 2.08 -21.24 -8.40
N VAL A 125 2.41 -22.27 -7.63
CA VAL A 125 2.19 -22.26 -6.17
C VAL A 125 2.85 -21.06 -5.51
N SER A 126 4.11 -20.75 -5.88
CA SER A 126 4.83 -19.58 -5.37
C SER A 126 4.14 -18.26 -5.71
N MET A 127 3.53 -18.14 -6.91
CA MET A 127 2.75 -16.96 -7.28
C MET A 127 1.49 -16.83 -6.41
N LEU A 128 0.76 -17.93 -6.20
CA LEU A 128 -0.42 -17.96 -5.33
C LEU A 128 -0.06 -17.58 -3.89
N GLU A 129 1.04 -18.11 -3.34
CA GLU A 129 1.53 -17.77 -2.01
C GLU A 129 1.89 -16.29 -1.88
N SER A 130 2.51 -15.70 -2.91
CA SER A 130 2.97 -14.31 -2.86
C SER A 130 1.84 -13.27 -2.83
N VAL A 131 0.67 -13.60 -3.39
CA VAL A 131 -0.46 -12.68 -3.53
C VAL A 131 -1.65 -13.00 -2.62
N ASN A 132 -1.58 -14.09 -1.85
CA ASN A 132 -2.63 -14.51 -0.94
C ASN A 132 -2.14 -14.60 0.50
N ARG A 133 -3.09 -14.48 1.44
CA ARG A 133 -2.82 -14.45 2.89
C ARG A 133 -2.94 -15.81 3.56
N TYR A 134 -3.40 -16.84 2.85
CA TYR A 134 -3.57 -18.18 3.40
C TYR A 134 -2.26 -18.96 3.28
N SER A 135 -1.92 -19.72 4.31
CA SER A 135 -0.79 -20.65 4.25
C SER A 135 -1.10 -21.78 3.27
N PRO A 136 -0.11 -22.33 2.53
CA PRO A 136 -0.30 -23.54 1.70
C PRO A 136 -0.91 -24.72 2.45
N GLU A 137 -0.68 -24.78 3.75
CA GLU A 137 -1.15 -25.84 4.66
C GLU A 137 -2.54 -25.54 5.26
N ASN A 138 -3.09 -24.34 5.06
CA ASN A 138 -4.32 -23.90 5.69
C ASN A 138 -5.14 -22.95 4.79
N ILE A 139 -5.55 -23.46 3.63
CA ILE A 139 -6.57 -22.82 2.78
C ILE A 139 -7.95 -23.11 3.41
N PRO A 140 -8.79 -22.09 3.70
CA PRO A 140 -10.08 -22.29 4.38
C PRO A 140 -11.05 -23.10 3.53
N GLU A 141 -12.04 -23.78 4.12
CA GLU A 141 -13.01 -24.59 3.34
C GLU A 141 -13.94 -23.76 2.43
N SER A 142 -13.97 -22.42 2.60
CA SER A 142 -14.70 -21.48 1.75
C SER A 142 -14.07 -20.08 1.83
N GLY A 143 -14.24 -19.28 0.78
CA GLY A 143 -13.64 -17.95 0.69
C GLY A 143 -13.15 -17.64 -0.73
N LYS A 144 -12.28 -16.65 -0.85
CA LYS A 144 -11.76 -16.18 -2.14
C LYS A 144 -10.23 -16.14 -2.15
N LEU A 145 -9.65 -16.52 -3.28
CA LEU A 145 -8.22 -16.47 -3.57
C LEU A 145 -7.95 -15.59 -4.79
N ASN A 146 -6.87 -14.82 -4.76
CA ASN A 146 -6.35 -14.12 -5.91
C ASN A 146 -5.45 -15.06 -6.72
N VAL A 147 -5.77 -15.30 -7.98
CA VAL A 147 -4.96 -16.13 -8.86
C VAL A 147 -4.40 -15.28 -9.98
N THR A 148 -3.08 -15.02 -9.93
CA THR A 148 -2.41 -14.22 -10.96
C THR A 148 -1.97 -15.09 -12.12
N VAL A 149 -2.38 -14.73 -13.34
CA VAL A 149 -1.91 -15.34 -14.60
C VAL A 149 -1.15 -14.27 -15.38
N ASN A 150 0.11 -14.55 -15.70
CA ASN A 150 0.92 -13.64 -16.49
C ASN A 150 0.48 -13.66 -17.96
N CYS A 151 0.68 -12.56 -18.66
CA CYS A 151 0.30 -12.40 -20.06
C CYS A 151 1.33 -11.58 -20.83
N SER A 152 1.12 -11.46 -22.14
CA SER A 152 1.91 -10.60 -23.02
C SER A 152 0.99 -9.81 -23.91
N CYS A 153 1.42 -8.60 -24.27
CA CYS A 153 0.72 -7.74 -25.22
C CYS A 153 1.50 -7.57 -26.54
N GLY A 154 2.49 -8.44 -26.77
CA GLY A 154 3.43 -8.34 -27.87
C GLY A 154 4.46 -7.24 -27.68
N ASP A 155 5.44 -7.22 -28.58
CA ASP A 155 6.50 -6.22 -28.63
C ASP A 155 6.66 -5.74 -30.08
N ILE A 156 6.44 -4.45 -30.27
CA ILE A 156 6.56 -3.77 -31.55
C ILE A 156 7.98 -3.83 -32.14
N LYS A 157 9.00 -4.04 -31.30
CA LYS A 157 10.39 -4.25 -31.72
C LYS A 157 10.61 -5.64 -32.31
N ILE A 158 9.77 -6.61 -31.97
CA ILE A 158 9.83 -7.97 -32.51
C ILE A 158 9.04 -8.07 -33.80
N SER A 159 7.74 -7.74 -33.76
CA SER A 159 6.86 -7.68 -34.93
C SER A 159 5.63 -6.82 -34.67
N LYS A 160 5.11 -6.18 -35.73
CA LYS A 160 3.87 -5.39 -35.72
C LYS A 160 2.63 -6.24 -36.04
N GLU A 161 2.82 -7.47 -36.49
CA GLU A 161 1.76 -8.33 -37.02
C GLU A 161 1.01 -9.10 -35.93
N TYR A 162 1.55 -9.10 -34.69
CA TYR A 162 1.03 -9.90 -33.58
C TYR A 162 0.77 -9.03 -32.35
N GLY A 163 -0.50 -8.80 -32.02
CA GLY A 163 -0.97 -8.00 -30.90
C GLY A 163 -1.96 -8.73 -29.98
N LEU A 164 -2.33 -9.96 -30.32
CA LEU A 164 -3.02 -10.90 -29.43
C LEU A 164 -2.05 -12.02 -29.09
N PHE A 165 -1.92 -12.36 -27.80
CA PHE A 165 -0.97 -13.37 -27.33
C PHE A 165 -1.67 -14.42 -26.47
N VAL A 166 -1.12 -15.63 -26.53
CA VAL A 166 -1.52 -16.77 -25.74
C VAL A 166 -0.47 -17.02 -24.65
N THR A 167 -0.90 -17.01 -23.39
CA THR A 167 -0.11 -17.54 -22.28
C THR A 167 -0.16 -19.07 -22.33
N TYR A 168 0.99 -19.69 -22.55
CA TYR A 168 1.11 -21.10 -22.86
C TYR A 168 2.02 -21.80 -21.83
N PRO A 169 1.45 -22.61 -20.91
CA PRO A 169 2.24 -23.45 -20.02
C PRO A 169 2.88 -24.60 -20.80
N LEU A 170 4.21 -24.73 -20.76
CA LEU A 170 4.95 -25.84 -21.36
C LEU A 170 4.64 -27.16 -20.65
N ARG A 171 4.56 -28.23 -21.44
CA ARG A 171 4.45 -29.62 -20.98
C ARG A 171 5.61 -30.45 -21.52
N ALA A 172 5.78 -31.67 -21.00
CA ALA A 172 6.95 -32.51 -21.29
C ALA A 172 7.10 -32.87 -22.78
N GLU A 173 5.99 -32.89 -23.52
CA GLU A 173 5.92 -33.13 -24.96
C GLU A 173 6.19 -31.88 -25.81
N ASP A 174 6.23 -30.70 -25.19
CA ASP A 174 6.43 -29.45 -25.91
C ASP A 174 7.91 -29.25 -26.27
N SER A 175 8.12 -28.69 -27.45
CA SER A 175 9.41 -28.24 -27.95
C SER A 175 9.18 -26.99 -28.79
N LEU A 176 10.26 -26.27 -29.08
CA LEU A 176 10.18 -25.12 -29.97
C LEU A 176 9.64 -25.50 -31.35
N ASP A 177 10.03 -26.68 -31.85
CA ASP A 177 9.60 -27.19 -33.15
C ASP A 177 8.12 -27.57 -33.15
N SER A 178 7.66 -28.31 -32.14
CA SER A 178 6.25 -28.70 -32.05
C SER A 178 5.33 -27.50 -31.90
N ILE A 179 5.71 -26.48 -31.12
CA ILE A 179 4.94 -25.25 -30.97
C ILE A 179 4.95 -24.41 -32.25
N ALA A 180 6.09 -24.31 -32.95
CA ALA A 180 6.19 -23.64 -34.24
C ALA A 180 5.27 -24.30 -35.29
N ASN A 181 5.30 -25.61 -35.39
CA ASN A 181 4.48 -26.38 -36.32
C ASN A 181 2.98 -26.24 -35.99
N MET A 182 2.60 -26.33 -34.72
CA MET A 182 1.22 -26.16 -34.25
C MET A 182 0.67 -24.76 -34.57
N THR A 183 1.47 -23.72 -34.36
CA THR A 183 1.03 -22.32 -34.56
C THR A 183 1.15 -21.84 -36.00
N GLY A 184 1.93 -22.54 -36.84
CA GLY A 184 2.31 -22.10 -38.17
C GLY A 184 3.25 -20.88 -38.14
N LEU A 185 4.05 -20.73 -37.09
CA LEU A 185 4.98 -19.61 -36.89
C LEU A 185 6.43 -20.09 -36.98
N HIS A 186 7.34 -19.19 -37.38
CA HIS A 186 8.76 -19.50 -37.41
C HIS A 186 9.33 -19.64 -35.99
N GLN A 187 10.19 -20.64 -35.78
CA GLN A 187 10.87 -20.89 -34.50
C GLN A 187 11.64 -19.65 -33.99
N GLU A 188 12.32 -18.93 -34.89
CA GLU A 188 13.07 -17.71 -34.54
C GLU A 188 12.15 -16.62 -33.95
N LEU A 189 10.93 -16.47 -34.48
CA LEU A 189 9.96 -15.51 -33.97
C LEU A 189 9.55 -15.87 -32.54
N LEU A 190 9.27 -17.15 -32.29
CA LEU A 190 8.88 -17.65 -30.97
C LEU A 190 10.00 -17.47 -29.94
N GLN A 191 11.26 -17.74 -30.31
CA GLN A 191 12.42 -17.50 -29.46
C GLN A 191 12.60 -16.01 -29.15
N ARG A 192 12.39 -15.12 -30.12
CA ARG A 192 12.51 -13.67 -29.90
C ARG A 192 11.48 -13.15 -28.91
N TYR A 193 10.25 -13.67 -28.91
CA TYR A 193 9.23 -13.34 -27.91
C TYR A 193 9.48 -13.99 -26.53
N ASN A 194 10.30 -15.04 -26.47
CA ASN A 194 10.58 -15.79 -25.25
C ASN A 194 12.11 -15.92 -25.03
N PRO A 195 12.81 -14.79 -24.85
CA PRO A 195 14.26 -14.78 -24.80
C PRO A 195 14.78 -15.60 -23.61
N GLY A 196 15.70 -16.52 -23.87
CA GLY A 196 16.35 -17.34 -22.84
C GLY A 196 15.48 -18.48 -22.29
N VAL A 197 14.30 -18.73 -22.84
CA VAL A 197 13.44 -19.85 -22.43
C VAL A 197 13.86 -21.14 -23.13
N ASP A 198 14.00 -22.22 -22.36
CA ASP A 198 14.13 -23.58 -22.88
C ASP A 198 12.73 -24.19 -23.07
N PHE A 199 12.32 -24.33 -24.32
CA PHE A 199 11.02 -24.89 -24.69
C PHE A 199 10.89 -26.37 -24.37
N ASN A 200 11.99 -27.10 -24.15
CA ASN A 200 11.98 -28.54 -23.82
C ASN A 200 11.98 -28.80 -22.30
N LYS A 201 11.90 -27.75 -21.48
CA LYS A 201 11.96 -27.84 -20.01
C LYS A 201 10.78 -28.60 -19.41
N GLY A 202 9.69 -28.77 -20.17
CA GLY A 202 8.49 -29.47 -19.73
C GLY A 202 7.63 -28.72 -18.71
N SER A 203 7.99 -27.48 -18.37
CA SER A 203 7.31 -26.63 -17.40
C SER A 203 7.69 -25.15 -17.58
N GLY A 204 6.85 -24.24 -17.08
CA GLY A 204 7.02 -22.79 -17.22
C GLY A 204 6.13 -22.19 -18.31
N LEU A 205 6.04 -20.86 -18.36
CA LEU A 205 5.19 -20.15 -19.31
C LEU A 205 5.99 -19.65 -20.51
N VAL A 206 5.42 -19.78 -21.69
CA VAL A 206 5.82 -19.06 -22.91
C VAL A 206 4.66 -18.25 -23.44
N TYR A 207 4.97 -17.16 -24.14
CA TYR A 207 3.99 -16.27 -24.76
C TYR A 207 4.08 -16.41 -26.27
N ILE A 208 3.01 -16.87 -26.90
CA ILE A 208 2.97 -17.15 -28.34
C ILE A 208 1.90 -16.29 -29.02
N PRO A 209 2.12 -15.79 -30.25
CA PRO A 209 1.08 -15.07 -30.98
C PRO A 209 -0.22 -15.88 -31.12
N GLY A 210 -1.34 -15.25 -30.78
CA GLY A 210 -2.68 -15.82 -30.83
C GLY A 210 -3.48 -15.35 -32.05
N LYS A 211 -4.45 -16.18 -32.45
CA LYS A 211 -5.44 -15.86 -33.48
C LYS A 211 -6.74 -15.42 -32.82
N ASP A 212 -7.44 -14.49 -33.45
CA ASP A 212 -8.77 -14.05 -33.01
C ASP A 212 -9.86 -15.09 -33.31
N GLN A 213 -11.12 -14.73 -33.04
CA GLN A 213 -12.31 -15.57 -33.26
C GLN A 213 -12.56 -15.95 -34.74
N ASN A 214 -11.84 -15.32 -35.67
CA ASN A 214 -11.90 -15.60 -37.11
C ASN A 214 -10.68 -16.41 -37.58
N GLY A 215 -9.78 -16.81 -36.67
CA GLY A 215 -8.58 -17.57 -36.99
C GLY A 215 -7.45 -16.72 -37.59
N VAL A 216 -7.49 -15.40 -37.41
CA VAL A 216 -6.51 -14.47 -38.01
C VAL A 216 -5.61 -13.86 -36.92
N PHE A 217 -4.32 -13.68 -37.22
CA PHE A 217 -3.42 -12.94 -36.35
C PHE A 217 -3.80 -11.46 -36.32
N THR A 218 -4.04 -10.93 -35.12
CA THR A 218 -4.39 -9.53 -34.95
C THR A 218 -3.11 -8.69 -34.92
N PRO A 219 -2.94 -7.67 -35.78
CA PRO A 219 -1.79 -6.78 -35.70
C PRO A 219 -1.82 -5.94 -34.43
N LEU A 220 -0.65 -5.53 -33.94
CA LEU A 220 -0.56 -4.58 -32.82
C LEU A 220 -1.40 -3.33 -33.16
N PRO A 221 -2.24 -2.85 -32.23
CA PRO A 221 -3.08 -1.69 -32.47
C PRO A 221 -2.20 -0.52 -32.91
N ARG A 222 -2.31 -0.13 -34.18
CA ARG A 222 -1.72 1.13 -34.65
C ARG A 222 -2.37 2.23 -33.82
N SER A 223 -1.56 3.08 -33.22
CA SER A 223 -2.01 4.37 -32.67
C SER A 223 -2.67 5.15 -33.81
N LYS A 224 -3.98 4.94 -34.00
CA LYS A 224 -4.75 5.63 -35.03
C LYS A 224 -4.74 7.11 -34.66
N GLY A 225 -4.20 7.92 -35.57
CA GLY A 225 -4.31 9.38 -35.51
C GLY A 225 -5.75 9.80 -35.23
N LEU A 226 -5.88 10.84 -34.43
CA LEU A 226 -7.15 11.26 -33.85
C LEU A 226 -8.21 11.58 -34.92
N THR A 227 -9.37 10.94 -34.81
CA THR A 227 -10.59 11.41 -35.48
C THR A 227 -11.19 12.58 -34.68
N ILE A 228 -11.94 13.47 -35.35
CA ILE A 228 -12.48 14.72 -34.80
C ILE A 228 -13.37 14.51 -33.55
N SER A 229 -13.97 13.32 -33.41
CA SER A 229 -14.70 12.90 -32.20
C SER A 229 -13.78 12.58 -31.01
N LEU A 230 -12.64 11.92 -31.28
CA LEU A 230 -11.59 11.69 -30.28
C LEU A 230 -10.83 12.98 -29.96
N LEU A 231 -10.65 13.91 -30.91
CA LEU A 231 -10.17 15.25 -30.63
C LEU A 231 -11.12 15.97 -29.67
N ARG A 232 -12.44 15.86 -29.81
CA ARG A 232 -13.37 16.40 -28.81
C ARG A 232 -13.28 15.69 -27.47
N LYS A 233 -13.18 14.36 -27.43
CA LYS A 233 -13.04 13.61 -26.15
C LYS A 233 -11.68 13.79 -25.48
N LEU A 234 -10.61 13.98 -26.26
CA LEU A 234 -9.27 14.31 -25.77
C LEU A 234 -9.15 15.79 -25.46
N LEU A 235 -9.89 16.68 -26.12
CA LEU A 235 -10.02 18.08 -25.70
C LEU A 235 -10.84 18.15 -24.42
N ILE A 236 -11.89 17.34 -24.26
CA ILE A 236 -12.66 17.23 -23.02
C ILE A 236 -11.82 16.55 -21.94
N CYS A 237 -11.08 15.48 -22.21
CA CYS A 237 -10.18 14.86 -21.22
C CYS A 237 -8.97 15.73 -20.92
N TRP A 238 -8.43 16.47 -21.88
CA TRP A 238 -7.39 17.47 -21.67
C TRP A 238 -7.96 18.68 -20.95
N MET A 239 -9.20 19.09 -21.21
CA MET A 239 -9.87 20.14 -20.45
C MET A 239 -10.20 19.65 -19.04
N LEU A 240 -10.65 18.42 -18.84
CA LEU A 240 -10.91 17.80 -17.53
C LEU A 240 -9.61 17.48 -16.77
N TRP A 241 -8.53 17.12 -17.46
CA TRP A 241 -7.21 16.89 -16.86
C TRP A 241 -6.52 18.22 -16.55
N LYS A 242 -6.61 19.21 -17.44
CA LYS A 242 -6.19 20.58 -17.19
C LYS A 242 -7.09 21.24 -16.14
N GLU A 243 -8.36 20.87 -16.04
CA GLU A 243 -9.30 21.30 -15.00
C GLU A 243 -9.04 20.54 -13.70
N LYS A 244 -8.54 19.30 -13.72
CA LYS A 244 -8.05 18.57 -12.54
C LYS A 244 -6.70 19.07 -12.05
N GLU A 245 -5.76 19.38 -12.94
CA GLU A 245 -4.52 20.10 -12.61
C GLU A 245 -4.84 21.51 -12.13
N LYS A 246 -5.78 22.21 -12.79
CA LYS A 246 -6.29 23.53 -12.38
C LYS A 246 -7.09 23.45 -11.09
N LEU A 247 -7.78 22.35 -10.78
CA LEU A 247 -8.46 22.11 -9.49
C LEU A 247 -7.43 21.81 -8.41
N LEU A 248 -6.43 20.97 -8.66
CA LEU A 248 -5.37 20.71 -7.67
C LEU A 248 -4.57 21.99 -7.40
N SER A 249 -4.26 22.76 -8.47
CA SER A 249 -3.59 24.04 -8.35
C SER A 249 -4.50 25.17 -7.86
N GLU A 250 -5.80 25.17 -8.12
CA GLU A 250 -6.79 26.08 -7.52
C GLU A 250 -7.06 25.72 -6.07
N GLU A 251 -7.05 24.45 -5.69
CA GLU A 251 -7.23 23.97 -4.31
C GLU A 251 -5.98 24.31 -3.49
N LEU A 252 -4.78 24.17 -4.06
CA LEU A 252 -3.52 24.68 -3.51
C LEU A 252 -3.45 26.23 -3.51
N VAL A 253 -3.97 26.91 -4.53
CA VAL A 253 -4.01 28.39 -4.60
C VAL A 253 -5.05 28.97 -3.63
N VAL A 254 -6.23 28.37 -3.50
CA VAL A 254 -7.25 28.70 -2.48
C VAL A 254 -6.67 28.47 -1.09
N TYR A 255 -5.93 27.38 -0.89
CA TYR A 255 -5.19 27.12 0.34
C TYR A 255 -4.14 28.22 0.65
N SER A 256 -3.38 28.66 -0.37
CA SER A 256 -2.40 29.74 -0.25
C SER A 256 -3.03 31.13 -0.09
N ALA A 257 -4.26 31.33 -0.58
CA ALA A 257 -4.99 32.60 -0.54
C ALA A 257 -5.76 32.79 0.77
N GLN A 258 -6.32 31.72 1.35
CA GLN A 258 -7.02 31.74 2.64
C GLN A 258 -6.08 32.08 3.81
N THR A 259 -4.79 31.83 3.66
CA THR A 259 -3.77 32.10 4.67
C THR A 259 -3.11 33.49 4.48
N GLY A 260 -3.62 34.34 3.57
CA GLY A 260 -2.93 35.53 3.07
C GLY A 260 -3.68 36.86 3.06
N ASN A 261 -4.81 37.01 3.75
CA ASN A 261 -5.51 38.30 3.76
C ASN A 261 -6.17 38.55 5.11
N ASP A 262 -5.50 39.34 5.96
CA ASP A 262 -6.13 40.33 6.82
C ASP A 262 -5.06 41.35 7.27
N SER A 263 -4.95 42.45 6.52
CA SER A 263 -4.21 43.63 7.00
C SER A 263 -4.84 44.89 6.43
N ASN A 264 -5.67 45.56 7.23
CA ASN A 264 -5.88 47.01 7.18
C ASN A 264 -6.40 47.52 8.55
N GLY A 265 -5.46 47.94 9.41
CA GLY A 265 -5.71 48.70 10.65
C GLY A 265 -4.40 49.02 11.39
N PRO A 266 -4.19 50.26 11.91
CA PRO A 266 -2.92 50.68 12.51
C PRO A 266 -2.78 50.25 14.00
N PRO A 267 -1.58 50.39 14.62
CA PRO A 267 -0.98 49.32 15.42
C PRO A 267 -1.17 49.51 16.94
N ALA A 268 -1.46 48.42 17.65
CA ALA A 268 -1.05 48.21 19.03
C ALA A 268 -1.20 46.74 19.46
N ALA A 269 -0.14 46.24 20.11
CA ALA A 269 -0.07 45.03 20.93
C ALA A 269 -0.11 43.65 20.24
N ALA A 270 1.07 43.04 20.19
CA ALA A 270 1.37 41.61 20.23
C ALA A 270 0.21 40.63 19.97
N SER A 271 0.15 40.09 18.75
CA SER A 271 -0.60 38.86 18.45
C SER A 271 0.19 38.03 17.46
N ILE A 272 0.53 36.82 17.90
CA ILE A 272 1.28 35.78 17.21
C ILE A 272 0.64 35.48 15.85
N THR A 273 1.33 35.82 14.76
CA THR A 273 0.96 35.46 13.40
C THR A 273 1.40 34.02 13.12
N VAL A 274 0.44 33.15 12.80
CA VAL A 274 0.66 31.75 12.40
C VAL A 274 1.29 31.73 10.99
N GLU A 275 2.51 31.23 10.85
CA GLU A 275 3.21 31.14 9.56
C GLU A 275 2.60 30.06 8.65
N LYS A 276 2.21 30.48 7.45
CA LYS A 276 1.96 29.66 6.26
C LYS A 276 3.08 28.63 6.05
N SER A 277 2.74 27.34 5.95
CA SER A 277 3.68 26.31 5.46
C SER A 277 4.33 26.76 4.14
N VAL A 278 5.67 26.67 4.05
CA VAL A 278 6.45 27.22 2.94
C VAL A 278 6.39 26.29 1.73
N GLU A 279 6.13 26.84 0.53
CA GLU A 279 6.29 26.08 -0.71
C GLU A 279 7.78 26.09 -1.12
N PHE A 280 8.37 24.90 -1.23
CA PHE A 280 9.75 24.69 -1.64
C PHE A 280 9.83 24.29 -3.12
N SER A 281 10.92 24.68 -3.78
CA SER A 281 11.21 24.15 -5.12
C SER A 281 11.80 22.74 -5.04
N TYR A 282 11.53 21.92 -6.06
CA TYR A 282 12.14 20.59 -6.16
C TYR A 282 13.68 20.68 -6.19
N GLU A 283 14.22 21.68 -6.87
CA GLU A 283 15.66 21.93 -6.98
C GLU A 283 16.28 22.16 -5.61
N GLU A 284 15.62 22.92 -4.74
CA GLU A 284 16.05 23.18 -3.37
C GLU A 284 16.04 21.89 -2.54
N LEU A 285 14.96 21.09 -2.62
CA LEU A 285 14.87 19.81 -1.91
C LEU A 285 15.88 18.78 -2.44
N ALA A 286 16.07 18.71 -3.75
CA ALA A 286 17.03 17.82 -4.38
C ALA A 286 18.46 18.20 -3.97
N LEU A 287 18.80 19.49 -3.95
CA LEU A 287 20.11 19.96 -3.47
C LEU A 287 20.32 19.59 -1.99
N ALA A 288 19.35 19.90 -1.13
CA ALA A 288 19.44 19.67 0.31
C ALA A 288 19.51 18.18 0.70
N THR A 289 19.00 17.29 -0.15
CA THR A 289 19.01 15.83 0.06
C THR A 289 20.09 15.10 -0.73
N HIS A 290 21.00 15.82 -1.41
CA HIS A 290 21.98 15.25 -2.36
C HIS A 290 21.32 14.36 -3.43
N ASN A 291 20.32 14.90 -4.11
CA ASN A 291 19.46 14.25 -5.09
C ASN A 291 18.72 13.03 -4.52
N PHE A 292 18.19 13.14 -3.30
CA PHE A 292 17.51 12.04 -2.60
C PHE A 292 18.40 10.79 -2.49
N SER A 293 19.67 11.01 -2.14
CA SER A 293 20.65 9.93 -2.00
C SER A 293 20.20 8.91 -0.95
N MET A 294 20.44 7.63 -1.21
CA MET A 294 20.21 6.56 -0.25
C MET A 294 20.99 6.75 1.06
N ALA A 295 22.13 7.45 1.02
CA ALA A 295 22.89 7.79 2.23
C ALA A 295 22.14 8.74 3.18
N ASN A 296 21.20 9.53 2.65
CA ASN A 296 20.37 10.45 3.42
C ASN A 296 18.99 9.85 3.74
N LYS A 297 18.69 8.62 3.31
CA LYS A 297 17.39 7.99 3.60
C LYS A 297 17.34 7.60 5.07
N ILE A 298 16.37 8.15 5.81
CA ILE A 298 16.19 7.90 7.25
C ILE A 298 14.99 7.00 7.54
N GLY A 299 14.14 6.75 6.55
CA GLY A 299 13.02 5.83 6.69
C GLY A 299 12.27 5.58 5.39
N GLU A 300 11.46 4.53 5.37
CA GLU A 300 10.52 4.23 4.31
C GLU A 300 9.28 3.56 4.90
N GLY A 301 8.10 4.02 4.47
CA GLY A 301 6.82 3.49 4.90
C GLY A 301 5.87 3.26 3.72
N GLY A 302 4.61 2.96 4.04
CA GLY A 302 3.56 2.74 3.05
C GLY A 302 3.41 3.89 2.06
N PHE A 303 3.58 5.12 2.53
CA PHE A 303 3.31 6.36 1.79
C PHE A 303 4.54 7.02 1.14
N GLY A 304 5.72 6.37 1.22
CA GLY A 304 6.93 6.88 0.58
C GLY A 304 8.19 6.83 1.46
N ALA A 305 9.25 7.44 0.95
CA ALA A 305 10.57 7.45 1.56
C ALA A 305 10.87 8.81 2.21
N VAL A 306 11.52 8.80 3.37
CA VAL A 306 11.89 9.99 4.13
C VAL A 306 13.40 10.16 4.07
N TYR A 307 13.84 11.38 3.74
CA TYR A 307 15.24 11.74 3.61
C TYR A 307 15.60 12.83 4.61
N TYR A 308 16.75 12.71 5.25
CA TYR A 308 17.39 13.82 5.94
C TYR A 308 17.82 14.89 4.95
N ALA A 309 17.63 16.15 5.33
CA ALA A 309 18.05 17.31 4.58
C ALA A 309 18.54 18.40 5.54
N GLU A 310 19.46 19.23 5.06
CA GLU A 310 19.77 20.51 5.70
C GLU A 310 19.26 21.63 4.80
N LEU A 311 18.14 22.24 5.20
CA LEU A 311 17.38 23.18 4.40
C LEU A 311 17.47 24.56 5.05
N ARG A 312 18.11 25.51 4.35
CA ARG A 312 18.31 26.89 4.85
C ARG A 312 19.00 26.96 6.23
N GLY A 313 19.90 26.02 6.51
CA GLY A 313 20.64 25.94 7.77
C GLY A 313 19.89 25.24 8.91
N GLU A 314 18.71 24.67 8.65
CA GLU A 314 17.97 23.85 9.61
C GLU A 314 17.88 22.39 9.17
N LYS A 315 17.92 21.47 10.15
CA LYS A 315 17.69 20.05 9.90
C LYS A 315 16.22 19.81 9.56
N ALA A 316 15.97 19.10 8.46
CA ALA A 316 14.63 18.76 8.00
C ALA A 316 14.52 17.28 7.61
N ALA A 317 13.30 16.77 7.65
CA ALA A 317 12.93 15.49 7.09
C ALA A 317 12.05 15.72 5.86
N VAL A 318 12.50 15.25 4.69
CA VAL A 318 11.79 15.38 3.42
C VAL A 318 11.15 14.04 3.07
N LYS A 319 9.83 13.94 3.24
CA LYS A 319 9.03 12.79 2.81
C LYS A 319 8.69 12.94 1.34
N LYS A 320 9.26 12.07 0.52
CA LYS A 320 8.93 11.92 -0.89
C LYS A 320 7.79 10.92 -1.02
N MET A 321 6.61 11.41 -1.40
CA MET A 321 5.42 10.57 -1.56
C MET A 321 5.56 9.66 -2.78
N LYS A 322 4.86 8.51 -2.78
CA LYS A 322 4.68 7.73 -4.01
C LYS A 322 3.72 8.46 -4.94
N SER A 323 3.86 8.27 -6.25
CA SER A 323 3.13 9.02 -7.28
C SER A 323 1.60 8.86 -7.24
N GLU A 324 1.09 7.86 -6.52
CA GLU A 324 -0.34 7.52 -6.44
C GLU A 324 -1.00 8.03 -5.15
N ASP A 325 -0.21 8.43 -4.13
CA ASP A 325 -0.65 8.78 -2.78
C ASP A 325 -1.10 10.24 -2.67
N THR A 326 -1.83 10.74 -3.67
CA THR A 326 -2.28 12.14 -3.68
C THR A 326 -3.31 12.43 -2.58
N LYS A 327 -4.13 11.44 -2.21
CA LYS A 327 -5.15 11.61 -1.17
C LYS A 327 -4.49 11.75 0.21
N GLU A 328 -3.52 10.90 0.49
CA GLU A 328 -2.75 10.87 1.73
C GLU A 328 -1.89 12.14 1.85
N PHE A 329 -1.28 12.58 0.75
CA PHE A 329 -0.58 13.86 0.69
C PHE A 329 -1.48 15.04 1.06
N LEU A 330 -2.66 15.14 0.45
CA LEU A 330 -3.62 16.22 0.72
C LEU A 330 -4.19 16.14 2.14
N ALA A 331 -4.47 14.93 2.63
CA ALA A 331 -4.94 14.71 4.00
C ALA A 331 -3.91 15.20 5.02
N GLU A 332 -2.65 14.78 4.86
CA GLU A 332 -1.56 15.15 5.74
C GLU A 332 -1.26 16.66 5.69
N LEU A 333 -1.21 17.25 4.50
CA LEU A 333 -1.04 18.69 4.30
C LEU A 333 -2.17 19.49 4.98
N LYS A 334 -3.43 19.06 4.80
CA LYS A 334 -4.60 19.73 5.38
C LYS A 334 -4.60 19.70 6.91
N VAL A 335 -4.16 18.60 7.51
CA VAL A 335 -4.11 18.47 8.97
C VAL A 335 -2.96 19.30 9.53
N LEU A 336 -1.74 19.01 9.10
CA LEU A 336 -0.53 19.52 9.74
C LEU A 336 -0.27 21.01 9.54
N ALA A 337 -0.90 21.61 8.55
CA ALA A 337 -0.85 23.05 8.39
C ALA A 337 -1.94 23.80 9.20
N ASN A 338 -2.82 23.08 9.91
CA ASN A 338 -3.81 23.64 10.84
C ASN A 338 -3.59 23.21 12.30
N VAL A 339 -2.68 22.27 12.57
CA VAL A 339 -2.43 21.75 13.93
C VAL A 339 -0.98 22.01 14.35
N HIS A 340 -0.80 22.63 15.52
CA HIS A 340 0.51 22.95 16.06
C HIS A 340 0.55 22.64 17.55
N HIS A 341 1.40 21.68 17.92
CA HIS A 341 1.53 21.25 19.30
C HIS A 341 2.92 20.66 19.54
N LEU A 342 3.46 20.83 20.76
CA LEU A 342 4.82 20.40 21.11
C LEU A 342 5.03 18.89 20.88
N ASN A 343 3.97 18.09 21.08
CA ASN A 343 3.98 16.63 20.92
C ASN A 343 3.44 16.14 19.57
N LEU A 344 3.38 17.00 18.55
CA LEU A 344 3.12 16.62 17.17
C LEU A 344 4.28 17.06 16.29
N VAL A 345 4.62 16.27 15.27
CA VAL A 345 5.65 16.67 14.31
C VAL A 345 5.16 17.87 13.51
N ARG A 346 5.98 18.93 13.48
CA ARG A 346 5.68 20.16 12.75
C ARG A 346 5.99 20.02 11.26
N LEU A 347 5.01 20.35 10.43
CA LEU A 347 5.21 20.57 9.00
C LEU A 347 5.86 21.95 8.78
N ILE A 348 7.02 21.97 8.12
CA ILE A 348 7.72 23.18 7.70
C ILE A 348 7.14 23.66 6.36
N GLY A 349 6.87 22.73 5.44
CA GLY A 349 6.43 23.07 4.10
C GLY A 349 6.18 21.88 3.19
N TYR A 350 6.02 22.16 1.91
CA TYR A 350 5.70 21.16 0.89
C TYR A 350 6.32 21.54 -0.45
N CYS A 351 6.39 20.59 -1.38
CA CYS A 351 6.76 20.85 -2.78
C CYS A 351 5.85 20.03 -3.69
N VAL A 352 5.28 20.69 -4.70
CA VAL A 352 4.51 20.05 -5.77
C VAL A 352 5.21 20.34 -7.10
N LYS A 353 5.77 19.31 -7.74
CA LYS A 353 6.35 19.43 -9.09
C LYS A 353 5.88 18.29 -9.99
N LYS A 354 4.96 18.60 -10.91
CA LYS A 354 4.30 17.61 -11.78
C LYS A 354 3.63 16.50 -10.95
N HIS A 355 4.18 15.29 -10.98
CA HIS A 355 3.69 14.12 -10.21
C HIS A 355 4.50 13.82 -8.94
N PHE A 356 5.50 14.66 -8.61
CA PHE A 356 6.28 14.49 -7.39
C PHE A 356 5.72 15.40 -6.30
N LEU A 357 5.28 14.75 -5.20
CA LEU A 357 4.74 15.40 -4.01
C LEU A 357 5.71 15.19 -2.85
N PHE A 358 6.03 16.26 -2.13
CA PHE A 358 6.92 16.22 -0.98
C PHE A 358 6.34 16.98 0.19
N LEU A 359 6.52 16.42 1.38
CA LEU A 359 6.24 17.09 2.65
C LEU A 359 7.56 17.27 3.40
N VAL A 360 7.76 18.46 3.95
CA VAL A 360 8.99 18.86 4.64
C VAL A 360 8.64 19.09 6.11
N TYR A 361 9.26 18.33 7.00
CA TYR A 361 9.02 18.37 8.44
C TYR A 361 10.27 18.82 9.18
N GLU A 362 10.10 19.24 10.43
CA GLU A 362 11.22 19.29 11.38
C GLU A 362 11.87 17.90 11.47
N TYR A 363 13.21 17.88 11.52
CA TYR A 363 13.93 16.65 11.82
C TYR A 363 13.86 16.37 13.32
N ILE A 364 13.49 15.14 13.69
CA ILE A 364 13.41 14.71 15.08
C ILE A 364 14.61 13.80 15.40
N ASP A 365 15.49 14.28 16.28
CA ASP A 365 16.72 13.59 16.67
C ASP A 365 16.40 12.40 17.60
N ASN A 366 16.96 11.20 17.35
CA ASN A 366 16.77 9.93 18.09
C ASN A 366 15.78 8.93 17.47
N GLY A 367 15.22 9.19 16.29
CA GLY A 367 14.42 8.19 15.56
C GLY A 367 13.06 7.92 16.19
N ASN A 368 12.53 6.70 16.04
CA ASN A 368 11.18 6.34 16.47
C ASN A 368 11.17 5.40 17.69
N LEU A 369 10.03 5.34 18.39
CA LEU A 369 9.86 4.50 19.57
C LEU A 369 10.01 3.01 19.27
N ASN A 370 9.67 2.55 18.06
CA ASN A 370 9.87 1.16 17.65
C ASN A 370 11.35 0.75 17.73
N GLU A 371 12.26 1.59 17.25
CA GLU A 371 13.71 1.37 17.34
C GLU A 371 14.16 1.32 18.81
N HIS A 372 13.75 2.29 19.63
CA HIS A 372 14.12 2.31 21.06
C HIS A 372 13.62 1.09 21.85
N LEU A 373 12.48 0.51 21.44
CA LEU A 373 11.95 -0.68 22.09
C LEU A 373 12.59 -1.97 21.57
N ARG A 374 13.12 -2.04 20.34
CA ARG A 374 13.45 -3.33 19.70
C ARG A 374 14.83 -3.45 19.11
N ASP A 375 15.52 -2.34 18.85
CA ASP A 375 16.87 -2.35 18.34
C ASP A 375 17.84 -2.83 19.44
N PRO A 376 18.50 -4.00 19.28
CA PRO A 376 19.46 -4.50 20.26
C PRO A 376 20.72 -3.63 20.35
N GLY A 377 20.96 -2.75 19.37
CA GLY A 377 22.06 -1.78 19.37
C GLY A 377 21.80 -0.52 20.18
N ARG A 378 20.62 -0.35 20.78
CA ARG A 378 20.26 0.82 21.59
C ARG A 378 20.14 0.48 23.06
N GLU A 379 20.53 1.45 23.88
CA GLU A 379 20.30 1.39 25.33
C GLU A 379 18.79 1.37 25.63
N PRO A 380 18.33 0.52 26.57
CA PRO A 380 16.92 0.45 26.93
C PRO A 380 16.44 1.78 27.53
N LEU A 381 15.26 2.24 27.09
CA LEU A 381 14.62 3.40 27.72
C LEU A 381 14.27 3.09 29.19
N PRO A 382 14.72 3.92 30.16
CA PRO A 382 14.32 3.79 31.55
C PRO A 382 12.80 3.87 31.72
N TRP A 383 12.25 3.23 32.75
CA TRP A 383 10.81 3.16 32.97
C TRP A 383 10.14 4.56 33.05
N SER A 384 10.75 5.49 33.79
CA SER A 384 10.28 6.88 33.89
C SER A 384 10.20 7.57 32.52
N MET A 385 11.15 7.28 31.62
CA MET A 385 11.16 7.82 30.27
C MET A 385 10.04 7.21 29.41
N ARG A 386 9.77 5.89 29.54
CA ARG A 386 8.66 5.24 28.85
C ARG A 386 7.31 5.86 29.24
N VAL A 387 7.11 6.16 30.52
CA VAL A 387 5.89 6.83 31.01
C VAL A 387 5.81 8.28 30.50
N ARG A 388 6.94 9.00 30.42
CA ARG A 388 6.99 10.34 29.82
C ARG A 388 6.64 10.33 28.33
N ILE A 389 7.19 9.40 27.57
CA ILE A 389 6.90 9.21 26.14
C ILE A 389 5.41 8.92 25.93
N ALA A 390 4.81 8.06 26.77
CA ALA A 390 3.37 7.83 26.76
C ALA A 390 2.59 9.12 27.02
N LEU A 391 2.97 9.90 28.04
CA LEU A 391 2.29 11.14 28.40
C LEU A 391 2.35 12.18 27.27
N ASP A 392 3.53 12.37 26.69
CA ASP A 392 3.74 13.28 25.56
C ASP A 392 2.92 12.87 24.34
N SER A 393 2.94 11.59 23.98
CA SER A 393 2.12 11.06 22.89
C SER A 393 0.62 11.24 23.16
N ALA A 394 0.18 11.01 24.40
CA ALA A 394 -1.21 11.18 24.81
C ALA A 394 -1.67 12.66 24.72
N ARG A 395 -0.81 13.62 25.05
CA ARG A 395 -1.09 15.06 24.91
C ARG A 395 -1.24 15.46 23.44
N GLY A 396 -0.39 14.93 22.55
CA GLY A 396 -0.53 15.14 21.11
C GLY A 396 -1.89 14.66 20.57
N LEU A 397 -2.31 13.47 21.01
CA LEU A 397 -3.62 12.90 20.67
C LEU A 397 -4.80 13.65 21.28
N GLU A 398 -4.72 14.01 22.56
CA GLU A 398 -5.72 14.86 23.25
C GLU A 398 -5.93 16.17 22.49
N TYR A 399 -4.84 16.81 22.03
CA TYR A 399 -4.92 18.05 21.29
C TYR A 399 -5.74 17.90 19.99
N ILE A 400 -5.45 16.91 19.15
CA ILE A 400 -6.16 16.71 17.88
C ILE A 400 -7.60 16.17 18.05
N HIS A 401 -7.91 15.55 19.20
CA HIS A 401 -9.24 15.03 19.50
C HIS A 401 -10.17 16.10 20.10
N GLU A 402 -9.65 16.92 21.02
CA GLU A 402 -10.47 17.76 21.91
C GLU A 402 -10.21 19.26 21.74
N HIS A 403 -9.09 19.68 21.14
CA HIS A 403 -8.65 21.08 21.11
C HIS A 403 -8.50 21.67 19.70
N THR A 404 -8.80 20.90 18.66
CA THR A 404 -8.86 21.39 17.28
C THR A 404 -10.31 21.47 16.80
N VAL A 405 -10.61 22.46 15.94
CA VAL A 405 -11.90 22.56 15.25
C VAL A 405 -11.62 22.70 13.77
N PRO A 406 -11.93 21.68 12.94
CA PRO A 406 -12.54 20.39 13.29
C PRO A 406 -11.64 19.46 14.12
N ALA A 407 -12.23 18.43 14.74
CA ALA A 407 -11.49 17.37 15.43
C ALA A 407 -10.95 16.36 14.39
N TYR A 408 -9.81 15.74 14.70
CA TYR A 408 -9.13 14.80 13.82
C TYR A 408 -8.96 13.44 14.49
N VAL A 409 -8.99 12.35 13.70
CA VAL A 409 -8.63 10.99 14.13
C VAL A 409 -7.44 10.54 13.32
N HIS A 410 -6.35 10.17 13.98
CA HIS A 410 -5.06 9.84 13.39
C HIS A 410 -5.09 8.53 12.60
N ARG A 411 -5.73 7.48 13.14
CA ARG A 411 -5.94 6.13 12.57
C ARG A 411 -4.71 5.25 12.40
N ASP A 412 -3.49 5.77 12.55
CA ASP A 412 -2.25 4.97 12.47
C ASP A 412 -1.31 5.18 13.66
N ILE A 413 -1.84 5.14 14.89
CA ILE A 413 -1.02 5.23 16.09
C ILE A 413 -0.29 3.90 16.35
N LYS A 414 1.03 3.96 16.37
CA LYS A 414 1.95 2.85 16.62
C LYS A 414 3.34 3.38 16.99
N PRO A 415 4.24 2.58 17.58
CA PRO A 415 5.59 3.03 17.97
C PRO A 415 6.43 3.57 16.81
N ALA A 416 6.24 3.09 15.58
CA ALA A 416 6.94 3.62 14.40
C ALA A 416 6.55 5.07 14.04
N ASN A 417 5.36 5.51 14.48
CA ASN A 417 4.82 6.85 14.23
C ASN A 417 4.93 7.77 15.47
N ILE A 418 5.68 7.35 16.50
CA ILE A 418 6.01 8.16 17.67
C ILE A 418 7.52 8.42 17.61
N LEU A 419 7.89 9.64 17.21
CA LEU A 419 9.27 10.07 17.13
C LEU A 419 9.74 10.61 18.48
N ILE A 420 11.00 10.37 18.81
CA ILE A 420 11.61 10.80 20.07
C ILE A 420 12.60 11.89 19.71
N ASP A 421 12.51 13.07 20.32
CA ASP A 421 13.45 14.18 20.08
C ASP A 421 14.73 14.08 20.95
N ARG A 422 15.64 15.05 20.77
CA ARG A 422 16.93 15.11 21.46
C ARG A 422 16.81 15.13 22.99
N ASP A 423 15.72 15.67 23.51
CA ASP A 423 15.43 15.82 24.94
C ASP A 423 14.57 14.64 25.45
N PHE A 424 14.39 13.61 24.63
CA PHE A 424 13.57 12.42 24.85
C PHE A 424 12.09 12.72 25.06
N HIS A 425 11.59 13.82 24.47
CA HIS A 425 10.17 14.09 24.36
C HIS A 425 9.58 13.42 23.12
N ALA A 426 8.34 12.95 23.24
CA ALA A 426 7.66 12.26 22.14
C ALA A 426 6.86 13.21 21.26
N LYS A 427 6.90 12.95 19.96
CA LYS A 427 6.08 13.62 18.93
C LYS A 427 5.38 12.61 18.03
N VAL A 428 4.07 12.76 17.89
CA VAL A 428 3.26 11.92 16.98
C VAL A 428 3.45 12.40 15.54
N ALA A 429 3.67 11.46 14.62
CA ALA A 429 3.98 11.68 13.21
C ALA A 429 3.08 10.84 12.28
N ASP A 430 3.19 11.09 10.98
CA ASP A 430 2.52 10.37 9.88
C ASP A 430 0.99 10.50 9.87
N PHE A 431 0.51 11.66 9.41
CA PHE A 431 -0.91 11.99 9.39
C PHE A 431 -1.60 11.56 8.07
N GLY A 432 -0.95 10.75 7.23
CA GLY A 432 -1.46 10.36 5.90
C GLY A 432 -2.82 9.66 5.91
N LEU A 433 -3.18 8.99 7.01
CA LEU A 433 -4.49 8.34 7.19
C LEU A 433 -5.50 9.17 7.99
N THR A 434 -5.13 10.37 8.42
CA THR A 434 -5.94 11.19 9.32
C THR A 434 -7.26 11.60 8.68
N LYS A 435 -8.34 11.54 9.45
CA LYS A 435 -9.68 11.97 9.01
C LYS A 435 -10.28 13.02 9.91
N LEU A 436 -11.08 13.86 9.29
CA LEU A 436 -11.90 14.90 9.92
C LEU A 436 -13.16 14.29 10.54
N ILE A 437 -13.51 14.73 11.74
CA ILE A 437 -14.82 14.49 12.34
C ILE A 437 -15.51 15.84 12.57
N GLU A 438 -16.71 16.01 12.01
CA GLU A 438 -17.57 17.16 12.34
C GLU A 438 -18.08 17.03 13.77
N VAL A 439 -17.71 17.99 14.63
CA VAL A 439 -18.19 18.06 16.02
C VAL A 439 -19.71 18.22 16.00
N GLY A 440 -20.44 17.24 16.56
CA GLY A 440 -21.91 17.27 16.68
C GLY A 440 -22.68 16.36 15.72
N ARG A 441 -22.00 15.65 14.79
CA ARG A 441 -22.60 14.56 14.02
C ARG A 441 -21.87 13.25 14.34
N SER A 442 -22.62 12.27 14.85
CA SER A 442 -22.18 10.86 14.87
C SER A 442 -22.22 10.31 13.44
N SER A 443 -21.38 10.83 12.55
CA SER A 443 -21.23 10.28 11.21
C SER A 443 -20.33 9.05 11.28
N TYR A 444 -20.96 7.87 11.29
CA TYR A 444 -20.32 6.60 11.00
C TYR A 444 -19.53 6.75 9.69
N LEU A 445 -18.20 6.83 9.77
CA LEU A 445 -17.35 6.94 8.60
C LEU A 445 -17.42 5.62 7.83
N SER A 446 -18.29 5.52 6.82
CA SER A 446 -18.29 4.40 5.89
C SER A 446 -17.15 4.60 4.89
N GLU A 447 -15.96 4.09 5.20
CA GLU A 447 -14.90 3.95 4.20
C GLU A 447 -13.79 3.00 4.69
N HIS A 448 -13.40 2.07 3.82
CA HIS A 448 -12.24 1.17 3.81
C HIS A 448 -11.39 1.05 5.11
N LEU A 449 -11.21 -0.20 5.55
CA LEU A 449 -10.30 -0.58 6.64
C LEU A 449 -8.89 -0.04 6.35
N ALA A 450 -8.44 0.93 7.14
CA ALA A 450 -7.10 1.53 7.04
C ALA A 450 -6.50 1.68 8.45
N GLY A 451 -5.19 1.42 8.57
CA GLY A 451 -4.44 1.36 9.81
C GLY A 451 -3.50 0.16 9.83
N THR A 452 -2.72 0.01 10.90
CA THR A 452 -1.75 -1.10 11.04
C THR A 452 -2.35 -2.28 11.81
N PHE A 453 -2.19 -3.50 11.28
CA PHE A 453 -2.65 -4.73 11.94
C PHE A 453 -2.06 -4.88 13.34
N GLY A 454 -2.87 -5.31 14.32
CA GLY A 454 -2.51 -5.32 15.75
C GLY A 454 -2.91 -4.04 16.51
N TYR A 455 -3.09 -2.91 15.81
CA TYR A 455 -3.53 -1.63 16.40
C TYR A 455 -4.97 -1.26 16.04
N ILE A 456 -5.59 -1.99 15.10
CA ILE A 456 -6.98 -1.79 14.71
C ILE A 456 -7.89 -2.60 15.66
N PRO A 457 -8.92 -1.99 16.28
CA PRO A 457 -9.87 -2.72 17.11
C PRO A 457 -10.69 -3.74 16.29
N LEU A 458 -11.02 -4.89 16.89
CA LEU A 458 -11.80 -5.95 16.23
C LEU A 458 -13.21 -5.52 15.82
N GLN A 459 -13.85 -4.66 16.62
CA GLN A 459 -15.11 -4.03 16.27
C GLN A 459 -14.83 -2.69 15.57
N ASN A 460 -15.29 -2.57 14.33
CA ASN A 460 -15.16 -1.37 13.50
C ASN A 460 -15.95 -0.20 14.14
N ASP A 461 -15.26 0.62 14.93
CA ASP A 461 -15.75 1.93 15.36
C ASP A 461 -14.86 3.02 14.78
N TRP A 462 -15.37 3.73 13.78
CA TRP A 462 -14.65 4.79 13.08
C TRP A 462 -14.79 6.13 13.83
N SER A 463 -14.41 6.14 15.10
CA SER A 463 -14.39 7.31 15.98
C SER A 463 -12.98 7.57 16.55
N PHE A 464 -12.81 8.65 17.30
CA PHE A 464 -11.59 8.92 18.08
C PHE A 464 -11.25 7.77 19.05
N LYS A 465 -12.20 6.87 19.36
CA LYS A 465 -11.94 5.66 20.16
C LYS A 465 -11.09 4.61 19.45
N THR A 466 -10.89 4.71 18.13
CA THR A 466 -9.89 3.89 17.42
C THR A 466 -8.47 4.29 17.81
N ASP A 467 -8.16 5.59 17.87
CA ASP A 467 -6.86 6.07 18.33
C ASP A 467 -6.61 5.71 19.80
N VAL A 468 -7.65 5.77 20.65
CA VAL A 468 -7.56 5.34 22.06
C VAL A 468 -7.19 3.86 22.16
N TYR A 469 -7.81 3.00 21.34
CA TYR A 469 -7.47 1.57 21.32
C TYR A 469 -6.01 1.35 20.90
N ALA A 470 -5.61 1.94 19.78
CA ALA A 470 -4.25 1.85 19.27
C ALA A 470 -3.22 2.36 20.29
N PHE A 471 -3.52 3.45 20.98
CA PHE A 471 -2.69 3.97 22.06
C PHE A 471 -2.60 3.00 23.25
N GLY A 472 -3.69 2.30 23.60
CA GLY A 472 -3.67 1.23 24.60
C GLY A 472 -2.73 0.08 24.24
N VAL A 473 -2.64 -0.28 22.96
CA VAL A 473 -1.65 -1.25 22.46
C VAL A 473 -0.23 -0.71 22.64
N VAL A 474 0.03 0.56 22.28
CA VAL A 474 1.33 1.21 22.51
C VAL A 474 1.74 1.19 24.00
N LEU A 475 0.80 1.36 24.93
CA LEU A 475 1.10 1.25 26.37
C LEU A 475 1.59 -0.15 26.75
N TYR A 476 0.97 -1.21 26.21
CA TYR A 476 1.46 -2.58 26.42
C TYR A 476 2.84 -2.81 25.81
N GLU A 477 3.13 -2.22 24.65
CA GLU A 477 4.45 -2.29 24.03
C GLU A 477 5.51 -1.54 24.84
N LEU A 478 5.18 -0.38 25.43
CA LEU A 478 6.07 0.33 26.35
C LEU A 478 6.40 -0.50 27.60
N ILE A 479 5.44 -1.26 28.13
CA ILE A 479 5.66 -2.15 29.29
C ILE A 479 6.55 -3.33 28.92
N SER A 480 6.31 -3.96 27.77
CA SER A 480 6.86 -5.28 27.45
C SER A 480 7.98 -5.31 26.42
N ALA A 481 8.13 -4.23 25.64
CA ALA A 481 8.93 -4.16 24.41
C ALA A 481 8.60 -5.22 23.35
N LYS A 482 7.49 -5.95 23.49
CA LYS A 482 7.04 -6.96 22.52
C LYS A 482 6.25 -6.31 21.40
N GLU A 483 6.15 -6.98 20.26
CA GLU A 483 5.29 -6.54 19.15
C GLU A 483 3.80 -6.69 19.50
N ALA A 484 2.96 -5.84 18.91
CA ALA A 484 1.50 -5.94 19.02
C ALA A 484 0.96 -7.31 18.56
N VAL A 485 1.65 -7.97 17.63
CA VAL A 485 1.33 -9.31 17.11
C VAL A 485 2.47 -10.26 17.50
N LEU A 486 2.18 -11.25 18.36
CA LEU A 486 3.21 -12.08 18.99
C LEU A 486 3.47 -13.40 18.27
N SER A 487 2.44 -13.97 17.66
CA SER A 487 2.52 -15.17 16.84
C SER A 487 1.26 -15.28 15.99
N VAL A 488 1.43 -15.56 14.70
CA VAL A 488 0.37 -16.21 13.91
C VAL A 488 0.35 -17.65 14.43
N GLY A 489 -0.71 -18.05 15.13
CA GLY A 489 -0.75 -19.34 15.82
C GLY A 489 -0.47 -20.51 14.89
N GLU A 490 0.26 -21.53 15.37
CA GLU A 490 0.29 -22.84 14.72
C GLU A 490 -1.13 -23.42 14.63
N ALA A 491 -1.33 -24.30 13.65
CA ALA A 491 -2.61 -24.90 13.25
C ALA A 491 -3.62 -25.06 14.39
N GLY A 492 -4.64 -24.16 14.41
CA GLY A 492 -5.79 -24.22 15.31
C GLY A 492 -5.78 -23.26 16.51
N SER A 493 -4.73 -22.48 16.74
CA SER A 493 -4.69 -21.43 17.79
C SER A 493 -5.05 -20.05 17.23
N GLU A 494 -5.92 -19.30 17.91
CA GLU A 494 -6.16 -17.87 17.62
C GLU A 494 -4.82 -17.10 17.58
N ALA A 495 -4.71 -16.12 16.68
CA ALA A 495 -3.54 -15.24 16.61
C ALA A 495 -3.35 -14.55 17.97
N LYS A 496 -2.21 -14.79 18.61
CA LYS A 496 -1.96 -14.26 19.95
C LYS A 496 -1.53 -12.80 19.82
N THR A 497 -2.42 -11.90 20.23
CA THR A 497 -2.13 -10.46 20.27
C THR A 497 -1.50 -10.09 21.60
N LEU A 498 -0.81 -8.96 21.64
CA LEU A 498 -0.28 -8.43 22.89
C LEU A 498 -1.41 -8.14 23.89
N VAL A 499 -2.56 -7.65 23.39
CA VAL A 499 -3.76 -7.41 24.20
C VAL A 499 -4.24 -8.69 24.87
N SER A 500 -4.40 -9.79 24.12
CA SER A 500 -4.86 -11.05 24.70
C SER A 500 -3.88 -11.62 25.72
N LEU A 501 -2.57 -11.46 25.50
CA LEU A 501 -1.55 -11.89 26.46
C LEU A 501 -1.66 -11.16 27.81
N PHE A 502 -1.86 -9.84 27.81
CA PHE A 502 -2.03 -9.07 29.04
C PHE A 502 -3.38 -9.37 29.72
N GLU A 503 -4.46 -9.54 28.95
CA GLU A 503 -5.75 -9.94 29.49
C GLU A 503 -5.71 -11.31 30.18
N GLU A 504 -5.05 -12.29 29.54
CA GLU A 504 -4.83 -13.62 30.13
C GLU A 504 -4.07 -13.50 31.45
N ALA A 505 -3.02 -12.67 31.52
CA ALA A 505 -2.25 -12.46 32.75
C ALA A 505 -3.10 -11.86 33.87
N LEU A 506 -4.00 -10.93 33.54
CA LEU A 506 -4.90 -10.28 34.51
C LEU A 506 -6.01 -11.22 35.04
N LYS A 507 -6.43 -12.23 34.27
CA LYS A 507 -7.48 -13.19 34.66
C LYS A 507 -6.98 -14.30 35.61
N GLN A 508 -5.67 -14.42 35.81
CA GLN A 508 -5.07 -15.51 36.61
C GLN A 508 -5.13 -15.23 38.13
N PRO A 509 -5.09 -16.28 38.99
CA PRO A 509 -5.18 -16.12 40.46
C PRO A 509 -4.03 -15.32 41.11
N ASN A 510 -2.93 -15.08 40.40
CA ASN A 510 -1.82 -14.23 40.83
C ASN A 510 -1.36 -13.35 39.65
N PRO A 511 -2.08 -12.24 39.40
CA PRO A 511 -1.81 -11.38 38.24
C PRO A 511 -0.46 -10.68 38.38
N GLU A 512 -0.02 -10.33 39.59
CA GLU A 512 1.27 -9.67 39.85
C GLU A 512 2.45 -10.47 39.27
N LYS A 513 2.57 -11.74 39.66
CA LYS A 513 3.65 -12.61 39.18
C LYS A 513 3.61 -12.82 37.66
N ARG A 514 2.43 -12.78 37.04
CA ARG A 514 2.28 -12.94 35.59
C ARG A 514 2.63 -11.66 34.85
N LEU A 515 2.17 -10.51 35.33
CA LEU A 515 2.49 -9.20 34.76
C LEU A 515 3.99 -8.92 34.83
N LEU A 516 4.66 -9.23 35.95
CA LEU A 516 6.11 -9.07 36.07
C LEU A 516 6.90 -9.88 35.04
N LYS A 517 6.37 -11.04 34.58
CA LYS A 517 6.98 -11.83 33.49
C LYS A 517 6.77 -11.22 32.09
N LEU A 518 5.85 -10.27 31.97
CA LEU A 518 5.58 -9.57 30.72
C LEU A 518 6.37 -8.26 30.60
N VAL A 519 6.86 -7.71 31.71
CA VAL A 519 7.70 -6.52 31.71
C VAL A 519 9.00 -6.78 30.95
N ASP A 520 9.45 -5.78 30.20
CA ASP A 520 10.71 -5.83 29.47
C ASP A 520 11.87 -6.18 30.43
N PRO A 521 12.56 -7.32 30.23
CA PRO A 521 13.63 -7.75 31.13
C PRO A 521 14.81 -6.79 31.16
N ARG A 522 14.98 -5.95 30.13
CA ARG A 522 16.06 -4.95 30.06
C ARG A 522 15.84 -3.74 30.98
N LEU A 523 14.67 -3.65 31.63
CA LEU A 523 14.45 -2.65 32.69
C LEU A 523 15.11 -3.04 34.02
N GLU A 524 15.59 -4.29 34.16
CA GLU A 524 16.40 -4.77 35.30
C GLU A 524 15.81 -4.52 36.70
N GLY A 525 14.49 -4.32 36.80
CA GLY A 525 13.81 -4.04 38.06
C GLY A 525 13.77 -2.56 38.46
N GLU A 526 14.26 -1.65 37.61
CA GLU A 526 14.21 -0.20 37.80
C GLU A 526 12.79 0.38 37.54
N TYR A 527 11.80 -0.16 38.25
CA TYR A 527 10.40 0.24 38.23
C TYR A 527 9.68 -0.21 39.50
N THR A 528 8.58 0.46 39.86
CA THR A 528 7.68 -0.03 40.92
C THR A 528 6.56 -0.87 40.33
N PHE A 529 6.18 -1.96 41.00
CA PHE A 529 5.04 -2.78 40.54
C PHE A 529 3.74 -1.96 40.45
N ASP A 530 3.52 -1.02 41.39
CA ASP A 530 2.35 -0.14 41.37
C ASP A 530 2.28 0.72 40.09
N SER A 531 3.39 1.30 39.65
CA SER A 531 3.42 2.09 38.40
C SER A 531 3.18 1.23 37.15
N ILE A 532 3.76 0.02 37.10
CA ILE A 532 3.49 -0.96 36.03
C ILE A 532 2.02 -1.36 36.03
N TYR A 533 1.47 -1.70 37.20
CA TYR A 533 0.10 -2.15 37.34
C TYR A 533 -0.89 -1.06 36.92
N LYS A 534 -0.67 0.20 37.32
CA LYS A 534 -1.47 1.35 36.89
C LYS A 534 -1.40 1.54 35.37
N MET A 535 -0.22 1.41 34.76
CA MET A 535 -0.08 1.50 33.30
C MET A 535 -0.83 0.36 32.59
N VAL A 536 -0.78 -0.88 33.12
CA VAL A 536 -1.54 -2.03 32.62
C VAL A 536 -3.05 -1.80 32.72
N GLN A 537 -3.54 -1.25 33.84
CA GLN A 537 -4.96 -0.94 34.00
C GLN A 537 -5.42 0.13 33.01
N LEU A 538 -4.59 1.15 32.78
CA LEU A 538 -4.86 2.18 31.78
C LEU A 538 -4.89 1.62 30.36
N ALA A 539 -3.91 0.78 30.01
CA ALA A 539 -3.85 0.08 28.73
C ALA A 539 -5.10 -0.78 28.51
N LYS A 540 -5.50 -1.57 29.52
CA LYS A 540 -6.74 -2.36 29.50
C LYS A 540 -7.97 -1.50 29.26
N ALA A 541 -8.10 -0.38 29.96
CA ALA A 541 -9.23 0.52 29.78
C ALA A 541 -9.27 1.10 28.34
N CYS A 542 -8.10 1.41 27.77
CA CYS A 542 -7.97 1.86 26.40
C CYS A 542 -8.33 0.79 25.37
N THR A 543 -8.00 -0.48 25.63
CA THR A 543 -8.25 -1.62 24.73
C THR A 543 -9.58 -2.33 24.97
N GLU A 544 -10.50 -1.76 25.76
CA GLU A 544 -11.83 -2.36 25.98
C GLU A 544 -12.56 -2.62 24.65
N GLU A 545 -13.19 -3.79 24.55
CA GLU A 545 -13.86 -4.23 23.31
C GLU A 545 -14.92 -3.20 22.87
N LYS A 546 -15.74 -2.74 23.83
CA LYS A 546 -16.80 -1.74 23.57
C LYS A 546 -16.20 -0.33 23.53
N PRO A 547 -16.27 0.38 22.38
CA PRO A 547 -15.67 1.72 22.25
C PRO A 547 -16.20 2.76 23.24
N ALA A 548 -17.48 2.67 23.60
CA ALA A 548 -18.10 3.55 24.60
C ALA A 548 -17.46 3.45 25.99
N ARG A 549 -16.80 2.33 26.32
CA ARG A 549 -16.13 2.11 27.62
C ARG A 549 -14.68 2.57 27.65
N ARG A 550 -14.08 2.80 26.48
CA ARG A 550 -12.72 3.35 26.39
C ARG A 550 -12.70 4.78 26.95
N PRO A 551 -11.66 5.22 27.66
CA PRO A 551 -11.56 6.60 28.15
C PRO A 551 -11.43 7.61 27.01
N SER A 552 -11.54 8.90 27.31
CA SER A 552 -11.06 9.96 26.42
C SER A 552 -9.55 10.15 26.57
N MET A 553 -8.88 10.75 25.58
CA MET A 553 -7.45 11.01 25.67
C MET A 553 -7.11 11.99 26.82
N ARG A 554 -7.99 12.94 27.15
CA ARG A 554 -7.86 13.74 28.38
C ARG A 554 -7.78 12.90 29.66
N SER A 555 -8.66 11.91 29.80
CA SER A 555 -8.63 10.99 30.95
C SER A 555 -7.35 10.15 30.98
N VAL A 556 -6.84 9.77 29.81
CA VAL A 556 -5.56 9.06 29.64
C VAL A 556 -4.38 9.94 30.08
N VAL A 557 -4.34 11.20 29.67
CA VAL A 557 -3.31 12.18 30.07
C VAL A 557 -3.28 12.35 31.60
N VAL A 558 -4.44 12.52 32.25
CA VAL A 558 -4.52 12.63 33.72
C VAL A 558 -3.99 11.37 34.42
N SER A 559 -4.33 10.20 33.89
CA SER A 559 -3.85 8.93 34.44
C SER A 559 -2.34 8.79 34.31
N LEU A 560 -1.77 9.15 33.15
CA LEU A 560 -0.33 9.11 32.91
C LEU A 560 0.45 10.14 33.76
N MET A 561 -0.10 11.33 33.97
CA MET A 561 0.48 12.32 34.91
C MET A 561 0.56 11.75 36.34
N THR A 562 -0.48 11.04 36.76
CA THR A 562 -0.54 10.41 38.08
C THR A 562 0.48 9.28 38.21
N ILE A 563 0.62 8.44 37.18
CA ILE A 563 1.63 7.37 37.13
C ILE A 563 3.04 7.98 37.18
N LEU A 564 3.32 8.99 36.34
CA LEU A 564 4.64 9.63 36.28
C LEU A 564 5.02 10.26 37.63
N SER A 565 4.07 10.90 38.31
CA SER A 565 4.29 11.50 39.63
C SER A 565 4.59 10.47 40.73
N SER A 566 4.22 9.20 40.52
CA SER A 566 4.47 8.10 41.48
C SER A 566 5.81 7.37 41.27
N ILE A 567 6.56 7.72 40.22
CA ILE A 567 7.88 7.15 39.91
C ILE A 567 9.01 7.97 40.55
N GLY A 568 8.68 9.17 41.07
CA GLY A 568 9.62 10.10 41.72
C GLY A 568 10.03 9.71 43.13
#